data_AF-A0A6B0WAZ1-F1
#
_entry.id   AF-A0A6B0WAZ1-F1
#
_cell.length_a   1.000
_cell.length_b   1.000
_cell.length_c   1.000
_cell.angle_alpha   90.00
_cell.angle_beta   90.00
_cell.angle_gamma   90.00
#
_symmetry.space_group_name_H-M   'P 1'
#
loop_
_entity.id
_entity.type
_entity.pdbx_description
1 polymer ?
#
loop_
_entity_poly.entity_id
_entity_poly.type
_entity_poly.pdbx_seq_one_letter_code
_entity_poly.pdbx_strand_id
1 'polypeptide(L)'
;MQIGRSDGSSGDADMMNLHRPADQQVHPPTNEVFVADGYGNRRVAVFDAETGRFKRRWGAFGDTPVDDDQCQVQNPTSFPDPGPPHFNVLHAIRVSNDGMVYAADREHRRVQVFTLGGAFVGQVITPDAPFARNLELSADPGQQFLYVGGDDGIVVVDRATLEILGTVRPAGILGAGHHIATDSQGNLYVAATGAGMQKLAFRGMSGAR
;
A
#
# COMPACT_ATOMS: atom_id res chain seq x y z
N MET A 1 0.47 12.08 19.69
CA MET A 1 0.38 10.65 20.11
C MET A 1 1.65 9.94 19.64
N GLN A 2 2.11 8.93 20.39
CA GLN A 2 3.27 8.10 20.06
C GLN A 2 2.86 6.62 20.11
N ILE A 3 3.26 5.84 19.11
CA ILE A 3 3.11 4.38 19.07
C ILE A 3 4.51 3.79 19.19
N GLY A 4 4.73 2.96 20.22
CA GLY A 4 5.99 2.26 20.45
C GLY A 4 7.20 3.14 20.79
N ARG A 5 8.38 2.51 20.74
CA ARG A 5 9.70 3.13 20.92
C ARG A 5 10.67 2.63 19.84
N SER A 6 11.69 3.44 19.53
CA SER A 6 12.78 3.00 18.66
C SER A 6 13.41 1.72 19.21
N ASP A 7 13.66 0.76 18.31
CA ASP A 7 14.31 -0.52 18.62
C ASP A 7 13.63 -1.32 19.74
N GLY A 8 12.33 -1.06 19.98
CA GLY A 8 11.53 -1.73 21.00
C GLY A 8 10.78 -2.95 20.51
N SER A 9 10.73 -3.18 19.19
CA SER A 9 9.97 -4.30 18.61
C SER A 9 10.58 -5.64 18.98
N SER A 10 9.72 -6.57 19.38
CA SER A 10 10.05 -7.99 19.53
C SER A 10 9.54 -8.87 18.38
N GLY A 11 9.18 -8.26 17.25
CA GLY A 11 8.68 -8.96 16.07
C GLY A 11 7.18 -8.74 15.80
N ASP A 12 6.64 -9.54 14.90
CA ASP A 12 5.29 -9.40 14.37
C ASP A 12 4.21 -9.50 15.45
N ALA A 13 4.44 -10.25 16.54
CA ALA A 13 3.51 -10.36 17.66
C ALA A 13 3.47 -9.16 18.60
N ASP A 14 4.45 -8.26 18.54
CA ASP A 14 4.53 -7.11 19.44
C ASP A 14 3.38 -6.13 19.21
N MET A 15 2.47 -6.02 20.17
CA MET A 15 1.31 -5.12 20.06
C MET A 15 1.65 -3.66 20.40
N MET A 16 2.80 -3.40 21.01
CA MET A 16 3.15 -2.08 21.54
C MET A 16 4.12 -1.32 20.64
N ASN A 17 4.95 -2.03 19.87
CA ASN A 17 5.95 -1.43 19.00
C ASN A 17 5.75 -1.79 17.54
N LEU A 18 6.27 -0.92 16.68
CA LEU A 18 6.40 -1.12 15.24
C LEU A 18 7.86 -1.46 14.92
N HIS A 19 8.10 -2.13 13.80
CA HIS A 19 9.44 -2.50 13.36
C HIS A 19 9.70 -1.97 11.95
N ARG A 20 10.24 -0.73 11.90
CA ARG A 20 10.53 -0.01 10.66
C ARG A 20 9.27 0.08 9.76
N PRO A 21 8.19 0.72 10.24
CA PRO A 21 6.99 0.91 9.45
C PRO A 21 7.28 1.77 8.22
N ALA A 22 6.61 1.48 7.11
CA ALA A 22 6.86 2.11 5.82
C ALA A 22 5.85 3.22 5.47
N ASP A 23 4.60 3.07 5.92
CA ASP A 23 3.52 4.00 5.61
C ASP A 23 2.39 3.92 6.67
N GLN A 24 1.56 4.96 6.73
CA GLN A 24 0.35 4.97 7.55
C GLN A 24 -0.80 5.73 6.90
N GLN A 25 -2.02 5.32 7.23
CA GLN A 25 -3.24 6.00 6.83
C GLN A 25 -4.21 6.11 8.01
N VAL A 26 -4.65 7.33 8.31
CA VAL A 26 -5.76 7.56 9.25
C VAL A 26 -7.08 7.39 8.50
N HIS A 27 -8.01 6.66 9.11
CA HIS A 27 -9.39 6.54 8.69
C HIS A 27 -10.29 7.28 9.71
N PRO A 28 -10.65 8.55 9.44
CA PRO A 28 -11.39 9.38 10.39
C PRO A 28 -12.74 8.79 10.86
N PRO A 29 -13.56 8.13 10.01
CA PRO A 29 -14.85 7.60 10.45
C PRO A 29 -14.77 6.58 11.58
N THR A 30 -13.67 5.83 11.69
CA THR A 30 -13.45 4.86 12.80
C THR A 30 -12.46 5.35 13.85
N ASN A 31 -11.86 6.53 13.67
CA ASN A 31 -10.74 7.05 14.45
C ASN A 31 -9.59 6.03 14.59
N GLU A 32 -9.21 5.41 13.47
CA GLU A 32 -8.16 4.39 13.43
C GLU A 32 -7.01 4.81 12.54
N VAL A 33 -5.79 4.44 12.92
CA VAL A 33 -4.60 4.52 12.07
C VAL A 33 -4.19 3.12 11.67
N PHE A 34 -4.08 2.89 10.36
CA PHE A 34 -3.62 1.67 9.74
C PHE A 34 -2.17 1.87 9.33
N VAL A 35 -1.28 0.97 9.72
CA VAL A 35 0.15 1.08 9.52
C VAL A 35 0.64 -0.10 8.70
N ALA A 36 1.38 0.19 7.64
CA ALA A 36 2.16 -0.79 6.90
C ALA A 36 3.48 -1.04 7.67
N ASP A 37 3.47 -1.99 8.58
CA ASP A 37 4.60 -2.33 9.45
C ASP A 37 5.45 -3.41 8.77
N GLY A 38 6.29 -3.01 7.80
CA GLY A 38 6.69 -3.90 6.71
C GLY A 38 8.19 -4.09 6.44
N TYR A 39 9.11 -3.27 6.97
CA TYR A 39 10.56 -3.51 6.74
C TYR A 39 11.19 -4.44 7.78
N GLY A 40 10.66 -4.45 9.01
CA GLY A 40 11.10 -5.34 10.08
C GLY A 40 10.01 -6.26 10.60
N ASN A 41 8.73 -5.98 10.28
CA ASN A 41 7.58 -6.87 10.53
C ASN A 41 6.91 -7.16 9.18
N ARG A 42 5.88 -8.03 9.18
CA ARG A 42 5.12 -8.45 7.99
C ARG A 42 3.63 -8.38 8.26
N ARG A 43 3.14 -7.22 8.69
CA ARG A 43 1.74 -7.02 9.10
C ARG A 43 1.18 -5.65 8.76
N VAL A 44 -0.14 -5.61 8.59
CA VAL A 44 -0.91 -4.40 8.87
C VAL A 44 -1.14 -4.34 10.38
N ALA A 45 -0.80 -3.22 11.01
CA ALA A 45 -1.09 -2.96 12.41
C ALA A 45 -2.09 -1.80 12.52
N VAL A 46 -3.10 -1.94 13.37
CA VAL A 46 -4.16 -0.94 13.54
C VAL A 46 -4.20 -0.45 14.98
N PHE A 47 -4.21 0.86 15.14
CA PHE A 47 -4.25 1.53 16.43
C PHE A 47 -5.39 2.54 16.46
N ASP A 48 -5.80 2.90 17.66
CA ASP A 48 -6.65 4.07 17.88
C ASP A 48 -5.88 5.35 17.54
N ALA A 49 -6.46 6.20 16.67
CA ALA A 49 -5.78 7.36 16.09
C ALA A 49 -5.66 8.56 17.06
N GLU A 50 -6.24 8.48 18.25
CA GLU A 50 -6.07 9.50 19.29
C GLU A 50 -5.07 9.03 20.36
N THR A 51 -5.23 7.80 20.83
CA THR A 51 -4.50 7.27 21.99
C THR A 51 -3.28 6.44 21.62
N GLY A 52 -3.21 5.90 20.40
CA GLY A 52 -2.15 4.97 19.98
C GLY A 52 -2.28 3.57 20.55
N ARG A 53 -3.42 3.25 21.19
CA ARG A 53 -3.70 1.92 21.72
C ARG A 53 -3.90 0.94 20.56
N PHE A 54 -3.18 -0.17 20.61
CA PHE A 54 -3.34 -1.26 19.65
C PHE A 54 -4.77 -1.80 19.62
N LYS A 55 -5.26 -2.10 18.42
CA LYS A 55 -6.60 -2.66 18.21
C LYS A 55 -6.53 -4.06 17.60
N ARG A 56 -5.79 -4.21 16.50
CA ARG A 56 -5.70 -5.48 15.74
C ARG A 56 -4.52 -5.48 14.77
N ARG A 57 -4.16 -6.66 14.28
CA ARG A 57 -3.17 -6.87 13.22
C ARG A 57 -3.58 -8.05 12.32
N TRP A 58 -3.08 -8.07 11.10
CA TRP A 58 -3.15 -9.22 10.21
C TRP A 58 -1.98 -9.21 9.22
N GLY A 59 -1.68 -10.38 8.67
CA GLY A 59 -0.67 -10.61 7.64
C GLY A 59 -1.30 -10.73 6.26
N ALA A 60 -0.54 -11.28 5.31
CA ALA A 60 -1.08 -11.56 3.98
C ALA A 60 -2.30 -12.47 4.07
N PHE A 61 -3.26 -12.25 3.17
CA PHE A 61 -4.52 -13.00 3.11
C PHE A 61 -5.39 -12.92 4.37
N GLY A 62 -5.10 -11.99 5.29
CA GLY A 62 -5.86 -11.78 6.52
C GLY A 62 -5.46 -12.75 7.63
N ASP A 63 -4.37 -13.51 7.43
CA ASP A 63 -3.89 -14.50 8.39
C ASP A 63 -3.22 -13.84 9.60
N THR A 64 -2.98 -14.64 10.64
CA THR A 64 -2.12 -14.19 11.75
C THR A 64 -0.67 -14.12 11.25
N PRO A 65 0.01 -12.95 11.36
CA PRO A 65 1.42 -12.87 10.96
C PRO A 65 2.28 -13.84 11.77
N VAL A 66 3.18 -14.53 11.08
CA VAL A 66 4.19 -15.40 11.71
C VAL A 66 5.15 -14.53 12.51
N ASP A 67 5.33 -14.87 13.78
CA ASP A 67 6.24 -14.16 14.68
C ASP A 67 7.69 -14.60 14.42
N ASP A 68 8.29 -14.02 13.38
CA ASP A 68 9.67 -14.27 12.98
C ASP A 68 10.42 -12.93 12.86
N ASP A 69 11.41 -12.73 13.73
CA ASP A 69 12.27 -11.54 13.72
C ASP A 69 13.37 -11.62 12.64
N GLN A 70 13.40 -12.68 11.82
CA GLN A 70 14.28 -12.82 10.66
C GLN A 70 13.65 -12.23 9.39
N CYS A 71 13.48 -10.91 9.38
CA CYS A 71 12.88 -10.18 8.26
C CYS A 71 13.88 -9.88 7.13
N GLN A 72 14.31 -10.91 6.41
CA GLN A 72 15.04 -10.73 5.16
C GLN A 72 14.08 -10.33 4.03
N VAL A 73 14.43 -9.25 3.32
CA VAL A 73 13.77 -8.85 2.07
C VAL A 73 14.13 -9.87 1.00
N GLN A 74 13.11 -10.49 0.40
CA GLN A 74 13.30 -11.45 -0.70
C GLN A 74 12.94 -10.75 -2.01
N ASN A 75 13.69 -10.96 -3.09
CA ASN A 75 13.39 -10.34 -4.39
C ASN A 75 13.08 -11.43 -5.44
N PRO A 76 11.95 -12.14 -5.32
CA PRO A 76 11.64 -13.24 -6.22
C PRO A 76 11.36 -12.74 -7.64
N THR A 77 11.99 -13.37 -8.63
CA THR A 77 11.75 -13.06 -10.06
C THR A 77 10.34 -13.47 -10.51
N SER A 78 9.76 -14.50 -9.88
CA SER A 78 8.37 -14.94 -10.07
C SER A 78 7.87 -15.71 -8.85
N PHE A 79 6.55 -15.83 -8.73
CA PHE A 79 5.87 -16.69 -7.76
C PHE A 79 4.53 -17.15 -8.36
N PRO A 80 4.04 -18.36 -8.03
CA PRO A 80 2.72 -18.81 -8.48
C PRO A 80 1.61 -18.02 -7.77
N ASP A 81 0.46 -17.84 -8.42
CA ASP A 81 -0.79 -17.36 -7.78
C ASP A 81 -1.18 -18.32 -6.64
N PRO A 82 -1.51 -17.84 -5.42
CA PRO A 82 -1.71 -16.44 -5.02
C PRO A 82 -0.48 -15.70 -4.49
N GLY A 83 0.67 -16.34 -4.52
CA GLY A 83 1.93 -15.83 -3.99
C GLY A 83 2.17 -16.31 -2.56
N PRO A 84 3.32 -15.93 -1.97
CA PRO A 84 3.70 -16.42 -0.65
C PRO A 84 2.71 -16.02 0.45
N PRO A 85 2.57 -16.86 1.51
CA PRO A 85 1.55 -16.70 2.56
C PRO A 85 1.86 -15.59 3.56
N HIS A 86 2.99 -14.90 3.42
CA HIS A 86 3.38 -13.76 4.24
C HIS A 86 3.69 -12.57 3.33
N PHE A 87 3.55 -11.35 3.88
CA PHE A 87 4.06 -10.17 3.21
C PHE A 87 5.59 -10.22 3.15
N ASN A 88 6.17 -9.57 2.15
CA ASN A 88 7.62 -9.43 2.05
C ASN A 88 8.06 -8.08 2.60
N VAL A 89 7.66 -7.01 1.92
CA VAL A 89 7.81 -5.63 2.39
C VAL A 89 6.48 -4.93 2.20
N LEU A 90 5.72 -4.84 3.29
CA LEU A 90 4.47 -4.10 3.28
C LEU A 90 4.80 -2.59 3.28
N HIS A 91 4.73 -1.97 2.12
CA HIS A 91 5.40 -0.69 1.89
C HIS A 91 4.47 0.50 1.84
N ALA A 92 3.21 0.30 1.44
CA ALA A 92 2.23 1.38 1.34
C ALA A 92 0.85 0.89 1.74
N ILE A 93 0.04 1.80 2.28
CA ILE A 93 -1.32 1.51 2.71
C ILE A 93 -2.27 2.67 2.41
N ARG A 94 -3.45 2.36 1.90
CA ARG A 94 -4.55 3.33 1.73
C ARG A 94 -5.85 2.74 2.23
N VAL A 95 -6.70 3.58 2.79
CA VAL A 95 -8.07 3.23 3.20
C VAL A 95 -9.01 4.09 2.38
N SER A 96 -9.93 3.43 1.71
CA SER A 96 -10.91 4.05 0.82
C SER A 96 -12.15 4.52 1.57
N ASN A 97 -12.92 5.40 0.94
CA ASN A 97 -14.14 6.00 1.47
C ASN A 97 -15.22 4.97 1.79
N ASP A 98 -15.24 3.85 1.08
CA ASP A 98 -16.12 2.70 1.30
C ASP A 98 -15.54 1.67 2.30
N GLY A 99 -14.42 1.97 2.95
CA GLY A 99 -13.86 1.18 4.04
C GLY A 99 -13.03 -0.03 3.61
N MET A 100 -12.53 -0.05 2.37
CA MET A 100 -11.55 -1.05 1.93
C MET A 100 -10.12 -0.57 2.18
N VAL A 101 -9.27 -1.46 2.69
CA VAL A 101 -7.86 -1.26 2.99
C VAL A 101 -7.03 -1.89 1.88
N TYR A 102 -6.21 -1.10 1.21
CA TYR A 102 -5.29 -1.53 0.16
C TYR A 102 -3.88 -1.51 0.70
N ALA A 103 -3.18 -2.65 0.66
CA ALA A 103 -1.82 -2.77 1.18
C ALA A 103 -0.87 -3.31 0.11
N ALA A 104 0.22 -2.59 -0.14
CA ALA A 104 1.18 -2.90 -1.18
C ALA A 104 2.31 -3.78 -0.64
N ASP A 105 2.40 -5.00 -1.13
CA ASP A 105 3.48 -5.93 -0.82
C ASP A 105 4.55 -5.80 -1.91
N ARG A 106 5.54 -4.94 -1.65
CA ARG A 106 6.42 -4.34 -2.65
C ARG A 106 7.11 -5.37 -3.52
N GLU A 107 7.79 -6.31 -2.90
CA GLU A 107 8.63 -7.30 -3.60
C GLU A 107 7.81 -8.44 -4.20
N HIS A 108 6.62 -8.69 -3.67
CA HIS A 108 5.65 -9.58 -4.31
C HIS A 108 4.82 -8.86 -5.36
N ARG A 109 5.13 -7.61 -5.73
CA ARG A 109 4.48 -6.91 -6.86
C ARG A 109 2.96 -7.01 -6.84
N ARG A 110 2.37 -6.97 -5.65
CA ARG A 110 0.94 -7.18 -5.45
C ARG A 110 0.38 -6.17 -4.49
N VAL A 111 -0.91 -5.87 -4.68
CA VAL A 111 -1.72 -5.13 -3.73
C VAL A 111 -2.80 -6.05 -3.23
N GLN A 112 -2.86 -6.26 -1.92
CA GLN A 112 -3.94 -6.99 -1.28
C GLN A 112 -4.98 -6.04 -0.72
N VAL A 113 -6.25 -6.45 -0.81
CA VAL A 113 -7.41 -5.69 -0.39
C VAL A 113 -8.05 -6.38 0.80
N PHE A 114 -8.37 -5.60 1.82
CA PHE A 114 -8.98 -6.07 3.05
C PHE A 114 -10.17 -5.20 3.43
N THR A 115 -11.08 -5.76 4.21
CA THR A 115 -12.03 -4.95 5.01
C THR A 115 -11.29 -4.17 6.10
N LEU A 116 -11.91 -3.16 6.72
CA LEU A 116 -11.37 -2.50 7.92
C LEU A 116 -11.01 -3.51 9.04
N GLY A 117 -11.75 -4.62 9.12
CA GLY A 117 -11.52 -5.70 10.10
C GLY A 117 -10.32 -6.60 9.81
N GLY A 118 -9.72 -6.51 8.62
CA GLY A 118 -8.58 -7.34 8.20
C GLY A 118 -8.95 -8.60 7.44
N ALA A 119 -10.24 -8.85 7.18
CA ALA A 119 -10.65 -9.95 6.31
C ALA A 119 -10.22 -9.68 4.86
N PHE A 120 -9.54 -10.65 4.24
CA PHE A 120 -9.09 -10.56 2.84
C PHE A 120 -10.26 -10.57 1.87
N VAL A 121 -10.19 -9.67 0.89
CA VAL A 121 -11.21 -9.48 -0.15
C VAL A 121 -10.71 -9.96 -1.50
N GLY A 122 -9.44 -9.64 -1.83
CA GLY A 122 -8.86 -9.97 -3.11
C GLY A 122 -7.48 -9.34 -3.28
N GLN A 123 -6.87 -9.54 -4.44
CA GLN A 123 -5.58 -8.95 -4.76
C GLN A 123 -5.45 -8.66 -6.25
N VAL A 124 -4.54 -7.74 -6.58
CA VAL A 124 -4.04 -7.52 -7.94
C VAL A 124 -2.53 -7.73 -7.92
N ILE A 125 -2.01 -8.49 -8.89
CA ILE A 125 -0.57 -8.65 -9.13
C ILE A 125 -0.22 -7.78 -10.35
N THR A 126 0.84 -7.00 -10.25
CA THR A 126 1.38 -6.16 -11.32
C THR A 126 2.65 -6.81 -11.88
N PRO A 127 2.56 -7.89 -12.68
CA PRO A 127 3.72 -8.73 -13.03
C PRO A 127 4.76 -7.98 -13.86
N ASP A 128 4.32 -7.02 -14.66
CA ASP A 128 5.18 -6.22 -15.55
C ASP A 128 5.90 -5.07 -14.83
N ALA A 129 5.51 -4.74 -13.60
CA ALA A 129 6.22 -3.79 -12.75
C ALA A 129 7.21 -4.57 -11.87
N PRO A 130 8.40 -4.05 -11.55
CA PRO A 130 9.34 -4.71 -10.65
C PRO A 130 8.87 -4.68 -9.20
N PHE A 131 7.99 -3.74 -8.83
CA PHE A 131 7.47 -3.58 -7.48
C PHE A 131 6.00 -3.12 -7.46
N ALA A 132 5.34 -3.29 -6.31
CA ALA A 132 4.13 -2.55 -5.93
C ALA A 132 4.47 -1.68 -4.71
N ARG A 133 5.06 -0.51 -4.93
CA ARG A 133 5.77 0.25 -3.89
C ARG A 133 4.94 1.33 -3.23
N ASN A 134 4.05 1.98 -3.97
CA ASN A 134 3.22 3.06 -3.44
C ASN A 134 1.81 2.98 -4.02
N LEU A 135 0.86 3.55 -3.27
CA LEU A 135 -0.56 3.51 -3.57
C LEU A 135 -1.15 4.90 -3.46
N GLU A 136 -2.14 5.18 -4.31
CA GLU A 136 -3.05 6.31 -4.12
C GLU A 136 -4.42 5.99 -4.70
N LEU A 137 -5.45 6.61 -4.14
CA LEU A 137 -6.81 6.49 -4.62
C LEU A 137 -7.14 7.69 -5.53
N SER A 138 -7.94 7.47 -6.56
CA SER A 138 -8.42 8.57 -7.39
C SER A 138 -9.28 9.55 -6.58
N ALA A 139 -9.23 10.82 -6.97
CA ALA A 139 -9.88 11.90 -6.23
C ALA A 139 -11.39 12.02 -6.48
N ASP A 140 -11.93 11.25 -7.43
CA ASP A 140 -13.37 11.22 -7.66
C ASP A 140 -14.11 10.67 -6.42
N PRO A 141 -15.38 11.04 -6.18
CA PRO A 141 -16.09 10.65 -4.96
C PRO A 141 -16.19 9.13 -4.75
N GLY A 142 -16.24 8.35 -5.83
CA GLY A 142 -16.27 6.89 -5.78
C GLY A 142 -14.88 6.27 -5.60
N GLN A 143 -13.82 7.06 -5.74
CA GLN A 143 -12.44 6.62 -5.81
C GLN A 143 -12.32 5.44 -6.76
N GLN A 144 -12.81 5.58 -8.00
CA GLN A 144 -12.94 4.46 -8.94
C GLN A 144 -11.61 3.74 -9.20
N PHE A 145 -10.49 4.46 -9.19
CA PHE A 145 -9.18 3.91 -9.51
C PHE A 145 -8.27 3.80 -8.30
N LEU A 146 -7.46 2.74 -8.32
CA LEU A 146 -6.27 2.60 -7.51
C LEU A 146 -5.05 2.83 -8.42
N TYR A 147 -4.20 3.75 -8.02
CA TYR A 147 -2.90 3.98 -8.63
C TYR A 147 -1.84 3.19 -7.88
N VAL A 148 -1.09 2.37 -8.60
CA VAL A 148 -0.01 1.55 -8.04
C VAL A 148 1.29 1.93 -8.72
N GLY A 149 2.20 2.55 -7.97
CA GLY A 149 3.53 2.87 -8.47
C GLY A 149 4.50 1.73 -8.19
N GLY A 150 5.33 1.43 -9.19
CA GLY A 150 6.21 0.27 -9.16
C GLY A 150 7.50 0.44 -9.94
N ASP A 151 7.46 1.15 -11.07
CA ASP A 151 8.59 1.26 -12.00
C ASP A 151 8.80 2.68 -12.54
N ASP A 152 8.94 2.84 -13.87
CA ASP A 152 8.88 4.06 -14.65
C ASP A 152 7.43 4.52 -14.94
N GLY A 153 6.43 3.93 -14.30
CA GLY A 153 5.02 4.19 -14.56
C GLY A 153 4.09 3.92 -13.39
N ILE A 154 2.87 4.44 -13.51
CA ILE A 154 1.80 4.28 -12.52
C ILE A 154 0.73 3.36 -13.12
N VAL A 155 0.62 2.14 -12.58
CA VAL A 155 -0.42 1.19 -12.98
C VAL A 155 -1.77 1.72 -12.49
N VAL A 156 -2.77 1.69 -13.35
CA VAL A 156 -4.14 2.09 -13.04
C VAL A 156 -4.99 0.84 -12.94
N VAL A 157 -5.62 0.64 -11.78
CA VAL A 157 -6.48 -0.51 -11.48
C VAL A 157 -7.89 -0.01 -11.24
N ASP A 158 -8.89 -0.65 -11.86
CA ASP A 158 -10.29 -0.47 -11.45
C ASP A 158 -10.50 -1.09 -10.08
N ARG A 159 -10.94 -0.31 -9.09
CA ARG A 159 -11.04 -0.81 -7.71
C ARG A 159 -12.15 -1.83 -7.50
N ALA A 160 -13.22 -1.76 -8.29
CA ALA A 160 -14.37 -2.62 -8.12
C ALA A 160 -14.10 -4.03 -8.68
N THR A 161 -13.40 -4.11 -9.81
CA THR A 161 -13.09 -5.38 -10.48
C THR A 161 -11.68 -5.91 -10.19
N LEU A 162 -10.78 -5.05 -9.70
CA LEU A 162 -9.33 -5.29 -9.58
C LEU A 162 -8.63 -5.53 -10.93
N GLU A 163 -9.27 -5.14 -12.04
CA GLU A 163 -8.68 -5.21 -13.37
C GLU A 163 -7.64 -4.10 -13.59
N ILE A 164 -6.51 -4.45 -14.20
CA ILE A 164 -5.52 -3.47 -14.64
C ILE A 164 -6.03 -2.83 -15.95
N LEU A 165 -6.29 -1.53 -15.91
CA LEU A 165 -6.76 -0.75 -17.06
C LEU A 165 -5.62 -0.24 -17.94
N GLY A 166 -4.40 -0.16 -17.39
CA GLY A 166 -3.22 0.26 -18.12
C GLY A 166 -2.17 0.89 -17.21
N THR A 167 -1.27 1.67 -17.81
CA THR A 167 -0.23 2.40 -17.07
C THR A 167 -0.06 3.81 -17.59
N VAL A 168 -0.03 4.79 -16.69
CA VAL A 168 0.35 6.18 -16.99
C VAL A 168 1.89 6.26 -17.04
N ARG A 169 2.42 6.55 -18.23
CA ARG A 169 3.87 6.69 -18.52
C ARG A 169 4.15 7.85 -19.50
N PRO A 170 3.94 9.12 -19.13
CA PRO A 170 4.30 10.24 -19.98
C PRO A 170 5.82 10.34 -20.17
N ALA A 171 6.25 10.89 -21.32
CA ALA A 171 7.66 11.14 -21.56
C ALA A 171 8.26 12.05 -20.48
N GLY A 172 9.41 11.66 -19.94
CA GLY A 172 10.08 12.40 -18.86
C GLY A 172 9.40 12.28 -17.50
N ILE A 173 8.59 11.24 -17.27
CA ILE A 173 8.15 10.91 -15.92
C ILE A 173 9.37 10.64 -15.01
N LEU A 174 9.33 11.13 -13.77
CA LEU A 174 10.33 10.92 -12.72
C LEU A 174 10.38 9.45 -12.22
N GLY A 175 9.83 8.52 -13.00
CA GLY A 175 9.37 7.19 -12.61
C GLY A 175 8.13 7.22 -11.73
N ALA A 176 7.76 6.08 -11.14
CA ALA A 176 6.63 5.91 -10.23
C ALA A 176 6.86 6.50 -8.84
N GLY A 177 8.07 7.03 -8.60
CA GLY A 177 8.48 7.59 -7.32
C GLY A 177 8.52 6.59 -6.16
N HIS A 178 8.77 7.13 -4.98
CA HIS A 178 8.66 6.46 -3.69
C HIS A 178 7.29 6.71 -3.04
N HIS A 179 6.61 7.81 -3.39
CA HIS A 179 5.26 8.16 -2.92
C HIS A 179 4.46 8.78 -4.07
N ILE A 180 3.16 8.51 -4.10
CA ILE A 180 2.19 9.14 -4.98
C ILE A 180 1.02 9.75 -4.18
N ALA A 181 0.51 10.90 -4.64
CA ALA A 181 -0.65 11.57 -4.05
C ALA A 181 -1.54 12.16 -5.14
N THR A 182 -2.84 12.32 -4.88
CA THR A 182 -3.81 12.97 -5.76
C THR A 182 -4.28 14.30 -5.18
N ASP A 183 -4.57 15.29 -6.03
CA ASP A 183 -5.33 16.48 -5.63
C ASP A 183 -6.81 16.38 -6.03
N SER A 184 -7.65 17.29 -5.54
CA SER A 184 -9.09 17.32 -5.83
C SER A 184 -9.44 17.58 -7.30
N GLN A 185 -8.46 17.93 -8.15
CA GLN A 185 -8.64 18.07 -9.58
C GLN A 185 -8.21 16.80 -10.35
N GLY A 186 -7.83 15.75 -9.63
CA GLY A 186 -7.38 14.47 -10.18
C GLY A 186 -5.93 14.44 -10.63
N ASN A 187 -5.14 15.50 -10.37
CA ASN A 187 -3.73 15.48 -10.73
C ASN A 187 -2.96 14.52 -9.83
N LEU A 188 -1.95 13.86 -10.39
CA LEU A 188 -1.05 12.99 -9.65
C LEU A 188 0.25 13.72 -9.31
N TYR A 189 0.73 13.52 -8.09
CA TYR A 189 2.01 14.02 -7.61
C TYR A 189 2.89 12.83 -7.31
N VAL A 190 4.07 12.80 -7.91
CA VAL A 190 5.04 11.72 -7.74
C VAL A 190 6.28 12.29 -7.06
N ALA A 191 6.68 11.72 -5.93
CA ALA A 191 7.92 12.10 -5.25
C ALA A 191 8.93 10.94 -5.36
N ALA A 192 10.11 11.17 -5.94
CA ALA A 192 11.15 10.15 -6.11
C ALA A 192 12.37 10.44 -5.23
N THR A 193 12.88 9.38 -4.60
CA THR A 193 14.06 9.44 -3.74
C THR A 193 15.25 10.02 -4.51
N GLY A 194 15.79 11.14 -4.01
CA GLY A 194 16.97 11.79 -4.59
C GLY A 194 16.74 12.55 -5.92
N ALA A 195 15.55 12.52 -6.50
CA ALA A 195 15.24 13.15 -7.78
C ALA A 195 14.19 14.28 -7.71
N GLY A 196 13.48 14.41 -6.57
CA GLY A 196 12.54 15.50 -6.33
C GLY A 196 11.09 15.07 -6.52
N MET A 197 10.24 15.97 -7.01
CA MET A 197 8.80 15.76 -7.17
C MET A 197 8.32 16.26 -8.54
N GLN A 198 7.35 15.56 -9.12
CA GLN A 198 6.70 15.89 -10.39
C GLN A 198 5.18 15.86 -10.26
N LYS A 199 4.52 16.85 -10.87
CA LYS A 199 3.07 16.86 -11.05
C LYS A 199 2.71 16.34 -12.45
N LEU A 200 1.83 15.35 -12.52
CA LEU A 200 1.18 14.88 -13.74
C LEU A 200 -0.23 15.49 -13.80
N ALA A 201 -0.44 16.40 -14.75
CA ALA A 201 -1.70 17.10 -14.88
C ALA A 201 -2.78 16.19 -15.48
N PHE A 202 -3.91 16.05 -14.80
CA PHE A 202 -5.05 15.30 -15.31
C PHE A 202 -5.72 16.06 -16.46
N ARG A 203 -5.98 15.36 -17.56
CA ARG A 203 -6.57 15.94 -18.79
C ARG A 203 -7.92 15.32 -19.15
N GLY A 204 -8.51 14.55 -18.24
CA GLY A 204 -9.72 13.77 -18.49
C GLY A 204 -9.43 12.34 -18.91
N MET A 205 -10.48 11.53 -18.95
CA MET A 205 -10.46 10.16 -19.44
C MET A 205 -10.74 10.18 -20.95
N SER A 206 -9.88 9.53 -21.75
CA SER A 206 -10.25 9.19 -23.12
C SER A 206 -11.03 7.87 -23.11
N GLY A 207 -12.12 7.79 -23.89
CA GLY A 207 -12.79 6.50 -24.12
C GLY A 207 -11.82 5.46 -24.67
N ALA A 208 -12.09 4.18 -24.39
CA ALA A 208 -11.34 3.07 -24.98
C ALA A 208 -11.38 3.20 -26.52
N ARG A 209 -10.21 3.15 -27.15
CA ARG A 209 -10.10 3.00 -28.60
C ARG A 209 -10.14 1.53 -28.97
#